data_AF-A0A7W1WQK4-F1
#
_entry.id   AF-A0A7W1WQK4-F1
#
_cell.length_a   1.000
_cell.length_b   1.000
_cell.length_c   1.000
_cell.angle_alpha   90.00
_cell.angle_beta   90.00
_cell.angle_gamma   90.00
#
_symmetry.space_group_name_H-M   'P 1'
#
loop_
_entity.id
_entity.type
_entity.pdbx_description
1 polymer ?
#
loop_
_entity_poly.entity_id
_entity_poly.type
_entity_poly.pdbx_seq_one_letter_code
_entity_poly.pdbx_strand_id
1 'polypeptide(L)' 'MSKKIIVSKKSFSKYKTITEAIQKAIPGTKIIIEPGIYKENIVIDKRVELLGNGPVNEIVVTSENSLRFLCRQSRQLFVE' A
#
# COMPACT_ATOMS: atom_id res chain seq x y z
N MET A 1 10.24 9.65 -14.45
CA MET A 1 9.80 8.25 -14.67
C MET A 1 9.13 7.75 -13.40
N SER A 2 7.83 7.44 -13.46
CA SER A 2 7.09 6.88 -12.33
C SER A 2 7.50 5.42 -12.12
N LYS A 3 8.12 5.14 -10.97
CA LYS A 3 8.55 3.78 -10.60
C LYS A 3 7.36 3.01 -10.04
N LYS A 4 7.26 1.72 -10.39
CA LYS A 4 6.24 0.81 -9.85
C LYS A 4 6.88 -0.28 -8.98
N ILE A 5 6.26 -0.57 -7.85
CA ILE A 5 6.60 -1.67 -6.94
C ILE A 5 5.37 -2.57 -6.80
N ILE A 6 5.55 -3.89 -6.84
CA ILE A 6 4.44 -4.85 -6.68
C ILE A 6 4.66 -5.61 -5.38
N VAL A 7 3.63 -5.65 -4.54
CA VAL A 7 3.58 -6.35 -3.26
C VAL A 7 2.63 -7.53 -3.39
N SER A 8 3.09 -8.72 -3.05
CA SER A 8 2.29 -9.94 -3.13
C SER A 8 2.73 -10.95 -2.06
N LYS A 9 1.81 -11.82 -1.62
CA LYS A 9 2.16 -12.96 -0.73
C LYS A 9 2.67 -14.19 -1.50
N LYS A 10 2.71 -14.14 -2.84
CA LYS A 10 3.20 -15.23 -3.71
C LYS A 10 4.68 -15.54 -3.43
N SER A 11 5.09 -16.80 -3.58
CA SER A 11 6.45 -17.25 -3.27
C SER A 11 7.56 -16.49 -4.00
N PHE A 12 7.29 -16.05 -5.24
CA PHE A 12 8.25 -15.35 -6.11
C PHE A 12 8.13 -13.82 -6.07
N SER A 13 7.34 -13.25 -5.15
CA SER A 13 7.22 -11.80 -5.03
C SER A 13 8.52 -11.18 -4.51
N LYS A 14 8.93 -10.06 -5.10
CA LYS A 14 10.07 -9.28 -4.59
C LYS A 14 9.77 -8.62 -3.24
N TYR A 15 8.52 -8.23 -3.00
CA TYR A 15 8.08 -7.58 -1.77
C TYR A 15 6.88 -8.34 -1.21
N LYS A 16 7.01 -8.82 0.03
CA LYS A 16 5.97 -9.60 0.73
C LYS A 16 5.14 -8.78 1.72
N THR A 17 5.58 -7.54 2.00
CA THR A 17 4.94 -6.60 2.92
C THR A 17 4.84 -5.22 2.26
N ILE A 18 3.84 -4.44 2.68
CA ILE A 18 3.59 -3.10 2.18
C ILE A 18 4.66 -2.14 2.74
N THR A 19 5.04 -2.34 4.00
CA THR A 19 6.06 -1.56 4.70
C THR A 19 7.42 -1.63 4.01
N GLU A 20 7.85 -2.82 3.56
CA GLU A 20 9.11 -2.97 2.82
C GLU A 20 9.06 -2.21 1.49
N ALA A 21 7.93 -2.27 0.79
CA ALA A 21 7.72 -1.53 -0.43
C ALA A 21 7.78 -0.01 -0.22
N ILE A 22 7.18 0.52 0.86
CA ILE A 22 7.24 1.94 1.22
C ILE A 22 8.68 2.37 1.55
N GLN A 23 9.42 1.56 2.31
CA GLN A 23 10.80 1.87 2.67
C GLN A 23 11.70 1.97 1.43
N LYS A 24 11.53 1.06 0.47
CA LYS A 24 12.30 1.03 -0.78
C LYS A 24 11.76 1.98 -1.86
N ALA A 25 10.54 2.46 -1.71
CA ALA A 25 9.94 3.41 -2.63
C ALA A 25 10.67 4.76 -2.56
N ILE A 26 10.90 5.33 -3.75
CA ILE A 26 11.25 6.74 -3.90
C ILE A 26 9.95 7.57 -3.93
N PRO A 27 9.97 8.86 -3.53
CA PRO A 27 8.80 9.72 -3.66
C PRO A 27 8.24 9.72 -5.10
N GLY A 28 6.92 9.62 -5.24
CA GLY A 28 6.19 9.47 -6.50
C GLY A 28 6.09 8.03 -7.02
N THR A 29 6.50 7.02 -6.23
CA THR A 29 6.35 5.60 -6.59
C THR A 29 4.92 5.13 -6.40
N LYS A 30 4.46 4.31 -7.35
CA LYS A 30 3.20 3.57 -7.25
C LYS A 30 3.46 2.17 -6.70
N ILE A 31 2.83 1.83 -5.59
CA ILE A 31 2.90 0.52 -4.94
C ILE A 31 1.59 -0.20 -5.24
N ILE A 32 1.69 -1.27 -6.03
CA ILE A 32 0.59 -2.12 -6.44
C ILE A 32 0.50 -3.28 -5.45
N ILE A 33 -0.64 -3.45 -4.80
CA ILE A 33 -0.88 -4.46 -3.77
C ILE A 33 -1.79 -5.53 -4.37
N GLU A 34 -1.29 -6.75 -4.49
CA GLU A 34 -2.07 -7.89 -4.95
C GLU A 34 -3.04 -8.39 -3.85
N PRO A 35 -4.08 -9.15 -4.22
CA PRO A 35 -4.96 -9.85 -3.28
C PRO A 35 -4.18 -10.61 -2.20
N GLY A 36 -4.59 -10.44 -0.95
CA GLY A 36 -3.96 -11.05 0.20
C GLY A 36 -4.30 -10.37 1.53
N ILE A 37 -3.96 -11.07 2.62
CA ILE A 37 -4.08 -10.56 3.98
C ILE A 37 -2.72 -10.02 4.43
N TYR A 38 -2.70 -8.74 4.75
CA TYR A 38 -1.50 -8.00 5.19
C TYR A 38 -1.70 -7.56 6.64
N LYS A 39 -1.09 -8.30 7.57
CA LYS A 39 -1.10 -7.98 9.00
C LYS A 39 0.11 -7.12 9.35
N GLU A 40 -0.01 -5.80 9.24
CA GLU A 40 1.11 -4.89 9.45
C GLU A 40 0.65 -3.47 9.85
N ASN A 41 1.52 -2.74 10.56
CA ASN A 41 1.31 -1.34 10.91
C ASN A 41 1.93 -0.46 9.82
N ILE A 42 1.09 0.11 8.96
CA ILE A 42 1.56 0.94 7.84
C ILE A 42 1.79 2.37 8.31
N VAL A 43 3.01 2.87 8.11
CA VAL A 43 3.36 4.28 8.28
C VAL A 43 3.76 4.84 6.92
N ILE A 44 3.05 5.85 6.44
CA ILE A 44 3.34 6.53 5.17
C ILE A 44 4.00 7.88 5.48
N ASP A 45 5.33 7.92 5.41
CA ASP A 45 6.16 9.11 5.66
C ASP A 45 6.64 9.78 4.36
N LYS A 46 6.41 9.14 3.22
CA LYS A 46 6.82 9.59 1.89
C LYS A 46 5.60 9.78 0.99
N ARG A 47 5.74 10.61 -0.05
CA ARG A 47 4.74 10.74 -1.12
C ARG A 47 4.75 9.46 -1.97
N VAL A 48 3.89 8.50 -1.67
CA VAL A 48 3.71 7.27 -2.45
C VAL A 48 2.22 7.03 -2.70
N GLU A 49 1.91 6.31 -3.76
CA GLU A 49 0.54 5.88 -4.08
C GLU A 49 0.40 4.39 -3.74
N LEU A 50 -0.59 4.02 -2.94
CA LEU A 50 -0.97 2.62 -2.70
C LEU A 50 -2.19 2.29 -3.56
N LEU A 51 -2.09 1.28 -4.41
CA LEU A 51 -3.15 0.86 -5.32
C LEU A 51 -3.40 -0.64 -5.14
N GLY A 52 -4.63 -1.02 -4.79
CA GLY A 52 -5.03 -2.42 -4.79
C GLY A 52 -5.27 -2.93 -6.21
N ASN A 53 -4.64 -4.05 -6.58
CA ASN A 53 -4.81 -4.72 -7.87
C ASN A 53 -5.73 -5.93 -7.75
N GLY A 54 -7.00 -5.68 -7.41
CA GLY A 54 -7.99 -6.73 -7.26
C GLY A 54 -9.30 -6.20 -6.68
N PRO A 55 -10.27 -7.09 -6.45
CA PRO A 55 -11.52 -6.73 -5.78
C PRO A 55 -11.24 -6.19 -4.37
N VAL A 56 -11.99 -5.17 -3.96
CA VAL A 56 -11.81 -4.51 -2.64
C VAL A 56 -11.85 -5.52 -1.49
N ASN A 57 -12.67 -6.56 -1.60
CA ASN A 57 -12.83 -7.59 -0.56
C ASN A 57 -11.66 -8.58 -0.47
N GLU A 58 -10.74 -8.59 -1.43
CA GLU A 58 -9.61 -9.54 -1.44
C GLU A 58 -8.31 -8.94 -0.92
N ILE A 59 -8.27 -7.63 -0.67
CA ILE A 59 -7.11 -6.93 -0.13
C ILE A 59 -7.47 -6.46 1.28
N VAL A 60 -7.09 -7.28 2.27
CA VAL A 60 -7.40 -6.99 3.67
C VAL A 60 -6.12 -6.57 4.38
N VAL A 61 -6.09 -5.31 4.81
CA VAL A 61 -5.00 -4.77 5.63
C VAL A 61 -5.49 -4.66 7.07
N THR A 62 -4.89 -5.42 7.97
CA THR A 62 -5.23 -5.39 9.40
C THR A 62 -4.02 -4.99 10.22
N SER A 63 -4.24 -4.26 11.30
CA SER A 63 -3.21 -3.84 12.25
C SER A 63 -3.64 -4.25 13.65
N GLU A 64 -2.70 -4.71 14.46
CA GLU A 64 -2.96 -5.11 15.86
C GLU A 64 -3.01 -3.89 16.80
N ASN A 65 -2.48 -2.73 16.37
CA ASN A 65 -2.48 -1.49 17.12
C ASN A 65 -3.22 -0.41 16.34
N SER A 66 -4.40 0.00 16.83
CA SER A 66 -5.18 1.20 16.43
C SER A 66 -4.70 1.85 15.14
N LEU A 67 -5.28 1.45 14.00
CA LEU A 67 -4.95 1.96 12.65
C LEU A 67 -4.88 3.49 12.65
N ARG A 68 -3.67 4.05 12.77
CA ARG A 68 -3.45 5.50 12.78
C ARG A 68 -3.13 5.94 11.36
N PHE A 69 -4.16 6.08 10.53
CA PHE A 69 -4.04 6.70 9.22
C PHE A 69 -3.80 8.21 9.40
N LEU A 70 -2.54 8.62 9.57
CA LEU A 70 -2.14 10.02 9.40
C LEU A 70 -2.02 10.30 7.88
N CYS A 71 -3.16 10.32 7.20
CA CYS A 71 -3.24 10.67 5.79
C CYS A 71 -3.34 12.19 5.66
N ARG A 72 -2.21 12.86 5.42
CA ARG A 72 -2.22 14.27 4.98
C ARG A 72 -2.37 14.30 3.46
N GLN A 73 -3.56 13.98 2.94
CA GLN A 73 -3.84 14.02 1.51
C GLN A 73 -4.85 15.12 1.17
N SER A 74 -4.44 15.99 0.25
CA SER A 74 -5.24 17.04 -0.37
C SER A 74 -6.39 16.44 -1.18
N ARG A 75 -7.63 16.85 -0.86
CA ARG A 75 -8.88 16.75 -1.66
C ARG A 75 -8.89 15.66 -2.75
N GLN A 76 -9.61 14.57 -2.49
CA GLN A 76 -10.23 13.77 -3.54
C GLN A 76 -11.74 13.95 -3.42
N LEU A 77 -12.33 14.61 -4.42
CA LEU A 77 -13.78 14.75 -4.58
C LEU A 77 -14.33 13.38 -4.99
N PHE A 78 -15.09 12.74 -4.11
CA PHE A 78 -16.05 11.73 -4.52
C PHE A 78 -17.31 12.49 -4.93
N VAL A 79 -17.67 12.39 -6.21
CA VAL A 79 -19.02 12.69 -6.69
C VAL A 79 -19.70 11.33 -6.81
N GLU A 80 -20.79 11.17 -6.06
CA GLU A 80 -21.72 10.03 -6.19
C GLU A 80 -22.43 10.02 -7.55
#